data_AF-A0A8S1ZSY0-F1
#
_entry.id   AF-A0A8S1ZSY0-F1
#
_cell.length_a   1.000
_cell.length_b   1.000
_cell.length_c   1.000
_cell.angle_alpha   90.00
_cell.angle_beta   90.00
_cell.angle_gamma   90.00
#
_symmetry.space_group_name_H-M   'P 1'
#
loop_
_entity.id
_entity.type
_entity.pdbx_description
1 polymer ?
#
loop_
_entity_poly.entity_id
_entity_poly.type
_entity_poly.pdbx_seq_one_letter_code
_entity_poly.pdbx_strand_id
1 'polypeptide(L)'
;MRAFPEIKDSGDEKEFTQMIKAVKVRHNNVVPMMALGVNQLKKGMNSGNLDEIHQFLDRFYLSRIGIRMLIGQHVELHNPNPPLHTVGYIHTKMSPMEVARNASEDARSICFREYGSAPEINIYGDPSFTFPYVPTHLHLMMYELVKNSLRAVQERFVDSDRVAPPIRIIVADGIEDVTIKVSDEGGGIARSGLPKIFTYLYSTARNPLEEEVDLGTADVPVTMAGYGYGLPISRLYARYFGGDLQIISMEGYGTDAYLHLSRLGDSQEPLP
;
A
#
# COMPACT_ATOMS: atom_id res chain seq x y z
N MET A 1 10.42 -25.21 -1.94
CA MET A 1 10.89 -25.11 -0.53
C MET A 1 11.17 -26.47 0.10
N ARG A 2 10.42 -27.54 -0.17
CA ARG A 2 10.72 -28.91 0.34
C ARG A 2 12.04 -29.55 -0.17
N ALA A 3 12.87 -28.81 -0.90
CA ALA A 3 14.08 -29.33 -1.55
C ALA A 3 15.38 -28.64 -1.10
N PHE A 4 15.30 -27.58 -0.27
CA PHE A 4 16.52 -27.00 0.30
C PHE A 4 16.94 -27.88 1.50
N PRO A 5 18.22 -28.28 1.60
CA PRO A 5 18.70 -29.12 2.69
C PRO A 5 18.57 -28.39 4.03
N GLU A 6 18.64 -29.16 5.13
CA GLU A 6 18.69 -28.58 6.47
C GLU A 6 19.93 -27.68 6.62
N ILE A 7 19.74 -26.47 7.17
CA ILE A 7 20.80 -25.49 7.39
C ILE A 7 21.64 -25.92 8.59
N LYS A 8 22.91 -26.25 8.38
CA LYS A 8 23.81 -26.72 9.44
C LYS A 8 24.91 -25.74 9.77
N ASP A 9 25.29 -24.90 8.82
CA ASP A 9 26.35 -23.92 8.99
C ASP A 9 26.08 -22.59 8.26
N SER A 10 27.04 -21.66 8.36
CA SER A 10 26.95 -20.35 7.72
C SER A 10 27.01 -20.39 6.20
N GLY A 11 27.57 -21.45 5.62
CA GLY A 11 27.58 -21.67 4.16
C GLY A 11 26.16 -22.00 3.68
N ASP A 12 25.51 -22.96 4.34
CA ASP A 12 24.12 -23.32 4.06
C ASP A 12 23.16 -22.14 4.26
N GLU A 13 23.35 -21.36 5.33
CA GLU A 13 22.56 -20.18 5.64
C GLU A 13 22.66 -19.15 4.50
N LYS A 14 23.88 -18.90 4.01
CA LYS A 14 24.10 -17.94 2.93
C LYS A 14 23.42 -18.38 1.63
N GLU A 15 23.48 -19.66 1.30
CA GLU A 15 22.78 -20.23 0.14
C GLU A 15 21.26 -20.13 0.30
N PHE A 16 20.74 -20.42 1.49
CA PHE A 16 19.32 -20.26 1.81
C PHE A 16 18.88 -18.80 1.64
N THR A 17 19.67 -17.86 2.16
CA THR A 17 19.46 -16.42 2.02
C THR A 17 19.37 -15.99 0.56
N GLN A 18 20.26 -16.48 -0.32
CA GLN A 18 20.17 -16.17 -1.75
C GLN A 18 18.90 -16.75 -2.40
N MET A 19 18.52 -17.96 -2.03
CA MET A 19 17.31 -18.61 -2.53
C MET A 19 16.04 -17.81 -2.14
N ILE A 20 15.90 -17.40 -0.88
CA ILE A 20 14.74 -16.62 -0.45
C ILE A 20 14.73 -15.20 -1.02
N LYS A 21 15.90 -14.58 -1.25
CA LYS A 21 16.01 -13.31 -2.00
C LYS A 21 15.47 -13.45 -3.41
N ALA A 22 15.87 -14.51 -4.13
CA ALA A 22 15.37 -14.79 -5.47
C ALA A 22 13.84 -15.02 -5.48
N VAL A 23 13.30 -15.73 -4.48
CA VAL A 23 11.85 -15.89 -4.32
C VAL A 23 11.15 -14.54 -4.11
N LYS A 24 11.69 -13.65 -3.27
CA LYS A 24 11.12 -12.31 -3.02
C LYS A 24 11.03 -11.50 -4.32
N VAL A 25 12.09 -11.50 -5.12
CA VAL A 25 12.16 -10.79 -6.42
C VAL A 25 11.18 -11.38 -7.43
N ARG A 26 11.17 -12.71 -7.60
CA ARG A 26 10.26 -13.42 -8.50
C ARG A 26 8.78 -13.14 -8.18
N HIS A 27 8.45 -12.89 -6.92
CA HIS A 27 7.09 -12.58 -6.48
C HIS A 27 6.73 -11.09 -6.51
N ASN A 28 7.55 -10.20 -7.08
CA ASN A 28 7.22 -8.78 -7.18
C ASN A 28 5.94 -8.53 -7.99
N ASN A 29 5.75 -9.24 -9.11
CA ASN A 29 4.62 -9.04 -10.03
C ASN A 29 3.36 -9.86 -9.66
N VAL A 30 3.27 -10.37 -8.42
CA VAL A 30 2.11 -11.17 -8.00
C VAL A 30 0.83 -10.35 -7.93
N VAL A 31 0.88 -9.08 -7.50
CA VAL A 31 -0.33 -8.24 -7.45
C VAL A 31 -0.95 -8.05 -8.84
N PRO A 32 -0.22 -7.58 -9.88
CA PRO A 32 -0.79 -7.45 -11.22
C PRO A 32 -1.24 -8.79 -11.80
N MET A 33 -0.47 -9.87 -11.63
CA MET A 33 -0.86 -11.20 -12.10
C MET A 33 -2.18 -11.69 -11.48
N MET A 34 -2.36 -11.48 -10.17
CA MET A 34 -3.61 -11.83 -9.48
C MET A 34 -4.77 -10.97 -9.95
N ALA A 35 -4.57 -9.65 -10.09
CA ALA A 35 -5.61 -8.75 -10.59
C ALA A 35 -6.10 -9.17 -11.99
N LEU A 36 -5.18 -9.53 -12.88
CA LEU A 36 -5.46 -10.10 -14.20
C LEU A 36 -6.27 -11.38 -14.12
N GLY A 37 -5.80 -12.37 -13.35
CA GLY A 37 -6.46 -13.67 -13.24
C GLY A 37 -7.88 -13.56 -12.68
N VAL A 38 -8.07 -12.73 -11.64
CA VAL A 38 -9.40 -12.52 -11.04
C VAL A 38 -10.31 -11.74 -12.00
N ASN A 39 -9.79 -10.77 -12.76
CA ASN A 39 -10.57 -10.05 -13.75
C ASN A 39 -11.05 -10.96 -14.90
N GLN A 40 -10.21 -11.90 -15.35
CA GLN A 40 -10.59 -12.92 -16.33
C GLN A 40 -11.66 -13.87 -15.77
N LEU A 41 -11.49 -14.31 -14.52
CA LEU A 41 -12.46 -15.16 -13.82
C LEU A 41 -13.83 -14.47 -13.73
N LYS A 42 -13.87 -13.17 -13.41
CA LYS A 42 -15.10 -12.36 -13.32
C LYS A 42 -15.91 -12.37 -14.63
N LYS A 43 -15.26 -12.37 -15.80
CA LYS A 43 -15.95 -12.40 -17.11
C LYS A 43 -16.74 -13.69 -17.35
N GLY A 44 -16.40 -14.78 -16.65
CA GLY A 44 -17.05 -16.08 -16.79
C GLY A 44 -17.97 -16.50 -15.64
N MET A 45 -18.15 -15.65 -14.61
CA MET A 45 -18.89 -16.01 -13.39
C MET A 45 -20.18 -15.19 -13.21
N ASN A 46 -21.20 -15.83 -12.62
CA ASN A 46 -22.35 -15.13 -12.04
C ASN A 46 -21.93 -14.41 -10.74
N SER A 47 -22.57 -13.28 -10.43
CA SER A 47 -22.25 -12.37 -9.31
C SER A 47 -22.25 -12.98 -7.91
N GLY A 48 -22.73 -14.22 -7.72
CA GLY A 48 -22.88 -14.87 -6.42
C GLY A 48 -21.58 -15.31 -5.73
N ASN A 49 -20.45 -15.43 -6.45
CA ASN A 49 -19.19 -15.97 -5.88
C ASN A 49 -18.14 -14.88 -5.55
N LEU A 50 -18.51 -13.60 -5.57
CA LEU A 50 -17.55 -12.50 -5.37
C LEU A 50 -17.02 -12.44 -3.93
N ASP A 51 -17.83 -12.79 -2.93
CA ASP A 51 -17.43 -12.76 -1.53
C ASP A 51 -16.35 -13.80 -1.20
N GLU A 52 -16.45 -15.01 -1.78
CA GLU A 52 -15.43 -16.06 -1.63
C GLU A 52 -14.08 -15.64 -2.21
N ILE A 53 -14.11 -14.94 -3.36
CA ILE A 53 -12.92 -14.38 -3.99
C ILE A 53 -12.28 -13.33 -3.08
N HIS A 54 -13.08 -12.42 -2.50
CA HIS A 54 -12.57 -11.40 -1.59
C HIS A 54 -11.92 -12.00 -0.34
N GLN A 55 -12.57 -12.99 0.30
CA GLN A 55 -11.99 -13.70 1.45
C GLN A 55 -10.71 -14.46 1.09
N PHE A 56 -10.67 -15.09 -0.08
CA PHE A 56 -9.47 -15.74 -0.59
C PHE A 56 -8.33 -14.74 -0.79
N LEU A 57 -8.60 -13.61 -1.45
CA LEU A 57 -7.59 -12.57 -1.72
C LEU A 57 -7.07 -11.95 -0.42
N ASP A 58 -7.93 -11.73 0.57
CA ASP A 58 -7.50 -11.25 1.89
C ASP A 58 -6.50 -12.21 2.55
N ARG A 59 -6.85 -13.51 2.65
CA ARG A 59 -5.93 -14.51 3.20
C ARG A 59 -4.65 -14.62 2.38
N PHE A 60 -4.77 -14.62 1.06
CA PHE A 60 -3.62 -14.71 0.16
C PHE A 60 -2.65 -13.54 0.35
N TYR A 61 -3.15 -12.31 0.37
CA TYR A 61 -2.31 -11.13 0.54
C TYR A 61 -1.77 -11.00 1.95
N LEU A 62 -2.53 -11.35 2.98
CA LEU A 62 -2.05 -11.34 4.36
C LEU A 62 -0.91 -12.34 4.57
N SER A 63 -1.06 -13.57 4.08
CA SER A 63 0.04 -14.56 4.07
C SER A 63 1.24 -14.07 3.25
N ARG A 64 1.01 -13.40 2.12
CA ARG A 64 2.10 -12.83 1.30
C ARG A 64 2.84 -11.71 2.04
N ILE A 65 2.13 -10.84 2.75
CA ILE A 65 2.72 -9.78 3.57
C ILE A 65 3.61 -10.41 4.63
N GLY A 66 3.11 -11.42 5.37
CA GLY A 66 3.91 -12.11 6.38
C GLY A 66 5.14 -12.81 5.81
N ILE A 67 5.02 -13.53 4.70
CA ILE A 67 6.18 -14.16 4.04
C ILE A 67 7.21 -13.11 3.60
N ARG A 68 6.78 -11.97 3.06
CA ARG A 68 7.70 -10.88 2.66
C ARG A 68 8.32 -10.19 3.86
N MET A 69 7.60 -10.07 4.98
CA MET A 69 8.12 -9.56 6.25
C MET A 69 9.25 -10.46 6.76
N LEU A 70 9.01 -11.77 6.88
CA LEU A 70 10.00 -12.73 7.37
C LEU A 70 11.23 -12.81 6.46
N ILE A 71 11.03 -12.90 5.13
CA ILE A 71 12.15 -12.88 4.19
C ILE A 71 12.89 -11.53 4.25
N GLY A 72 12.16 -10.41 4.34
CA GLY A 72 12.74 -9.08 4.49
C GLY A 72 13.62 -8.97 5.73
N GLN A 73 13.11 -9.43 6.87
CA GLN A 73 13.82 -9.45 8.14
C GLN A 73 15.11 -10.25 8.04
N HIS A 74 15.02 -11.51 7.57
CA HIS A 74 16.18 -12.38 7.43
C HIS A 74 17.24 -11.78 6.50
N VAL A 75 16.81 -11.28 5.33
CA VAL A 75 17.71 -10.71 4.33
C VAL A 75 18.43 -9.46 4.84
N GLU A 76 17.72 -8.59 5.55
CA GLU A 76 18.26 -7.30 5.99
C GLU A 76 19.15 -7.44 7.23
N LEU A 77 18.94 -8.49 8.05
CA LEU A 77 19.88 -8.86 9.12
C LEU A 77 21.28 -9.24 8.57
N HIS A 78 21.38 -9.61 7.30
CA HIS A 78 22.64 -9.91 6.62
C HIS A 78 23.20 -8.74 5.80
N ASN A 79 22.62 -7.54 5.92
CA ASN A 79 23.18 -6.35 5.30
C ASN A 79 24.50 -5.98 6.01
N PRO A 80 25.65 -5.93 5.31
CA PRO A 80 26.93 -5.59 5.94
C PRO A 80 26.98 -4.13 6.42
N ASN A 81 26.13 -3.26 5.87
CA ASN A 81 26.05 -1.85 6.20
C ASN A 81 24.59 -1.47 6.48
N PRO A 82 23.99 -1.96 7.58
CA PRO A 82 22.62 -1.63 7.90
C PRO A 82 22.51 -0.12 8.21
N PRO A 83 21.41 0.54 7.81
CA PRO A 83 21.17 1.92 8.22
C PRO A 83 21.14 2.03 9.75
N LEU A 84 21.47 3.21 10.27
CA LEU A 84 21.33 3.46 11.72
C LEU A 84 19.90 3.14 12.19
N HIS A 85 19.78 2.75 13.46
CA HIS A 85 18.50 2.45 14.10
C HIS A 85 17.68 1.34 13.42
N THR A 86 18.29 0.48 12.61
CA THR A 86 17.61 -0.60 11.89
C THR A 86 17.98 -1.96 12.47
N VAL A 87 16.98 -2.79 12.71
CA VAL A 87 17.12 -4.20 13.12
C VAL A 87 16.40 -5.06 12.10
N GLY A 88 17.16 -5.55 11.11
CA GLY A 88 16.58 -6.21 9.94
C GLY A 88 15.64 -5.26 9.20
N TYR A 89 14.38 -5.63 9.06
CA TYR A 89 13.38 -4.86 8.30
C TYR A 89 12.68 -3.77 9.13
N ILE A 90 12.93 -3.73 10.44
CA ILE A 90 12.31 -2.79 11.38
C ILE A 90 13.25 -1.62 11.64
N HIS A 91 12.74 -0.40 11.50
CA HIS A 91 13.45 0.81 11.88
C HIS A 91 12.93 1.28 13.24
N THR A 92 13.80 1.23 14.26
CA THR A 92 13.48 1.48 15.67
C THR A 92 13.14 2.94 16.01
N LYS A 93 13.57 3.88 15.16
CA LYS A 93 13.29 5.32 15.29
C LYS A 93 12.72 5.91 14.00
N MET A 94 11.72 5.26 13.40
CA MET A 94 11.17 5.67 12.10
C MET A 94 10.39 6.98 12.25
N SER A 95 10.67 7.97 11.39
CA SER A 95 9.89 9.22 11.32
C SER A 95 8.70 9.06 10.36
N PRO A 96 7.46 9.01 10.85
CA PRO A 96 6.28 8.94 9.97
C PRO A 96 6.15 10.19 9.10
N MET A 97 6.65 11.34 9.57
CA MET A 97 6.67 12.60 8.81
C MET A 97 7.56 12.48 7.57
N GLU A 98 8.75 11.88 7.70
CA GLU A 98 9.65 11.65 6.57
C GLU A 98 9.10 10.62 5.59
N VAL A 99 8.54 9.51 6.09
CA VAL A 99 7.95 8.48 5.24
C VAL A 99 6.74 9.03 4.46
N ALA A 100 5.87 9.80 5.12
CA ALA A 100 4.75 10.46 4.47
C ALA A 100 5.20 11.45 3.39
N ARG A 101 6.29 12.20 3.63
CA ARG A 101 6.87 13.12 2.65
C ARG A 101 7.38 12.40 1.41
N ASN A 102 8.20 11.36 1.60
CA ASN A 102 8.77 10.59 0.49
C ASN A 102 7.67 9.92 -0.35
N ALA A 103 6.69 9.29 0.31
CA ALA A 103 5.54 8.71 -0.38
C ALA A 103 4.70 9.74 -1.14
N SER A 104 4.58 10.96 -0.60
CA SER A 104 3.88 12.06 -1.24
C SER A 104 4.62 12.56 -2.48
N GLU A 105 5.94 12.67 -2.43
CA GLU A 105 6.78 13.07 -3.57
C GLU A 105 6.71 12.04 -4.70
N ASP A 106 6.78 10.75 -4.37
CA ASP A 106 6.61 9.66 -5.34
C ASP A 106 5.24 9.71 -6.02
N ALA A 107 4.17 9.87 -5.23
CA ALA A 107 2.80 9.95 -5.75
C ALA A 107 2.57 11.21 -6.61
N ARG A 108 3.11 12.36 -6.20
CA ARG A 108 3.06 13.61 -6.99
C ARG A 108 3.80 13.48 -8.30
N SER A 109 4.94 12.78 -8.33
CA SER A 109 5.71 12.59 -9.56
C SER A 109 4.91 11.83 -10.63
N ILE A 110 4.13 10.83 -10.21
CA ILE A 110 3.25 10.06 -11.11
C ILE A 110 2.04 10.90 -11.52
N CYS A 111 1.44 11.65 -10.59
CA CYS A 111 0.35 12.57 -10.87
C CYS A 111 0.75 13.63 -11.91
N PHE A 112 1.94 14.21 -11.76
CA PHE A 112 2.50 15.19 -12.68
C PHE A 112 2.73 14.60 -14.06
N ARG A 113 3.23 13.35 -14.14
CA ARG A 113 3.41 12.64 -15.41
C ARG A 113 2.09 12.42 -16.15
N GLU A 114 1.01 12.12 -15.43
CA GLU A 114 -0.30 11.82 -16.01
C GLU A 114 -1.08 13.08 -16.39
N TYR A 115 -1.14 14.07 -15.50
CA TYR A 115 -2.01 15.25 -15.63
C TYR A 115 -1.26 16.55 -15.95
N GLY A 116 0.08 16.51 -16.08
CA GLY A 116 0.92 17.70 -16.31
C GLY A 116 1.05 18.64 -15.09
N SER A 117 0.37 18.32 -14.00
CA SER A 117 0.40 19.07 -12.74
C SER A 117 0.09 18.13 -11.57
N ALA A 118 0.31 18.57 -10.34
CA ALA A 118 -0.08 17.84 -9.13
C ALA A 118 -0.43 18.83 -8.01
N PRO A 119 -1.55 18.63 -7.29
CA PRO A 119 -1.89 19.44 -6.12
C PRO A 119 -0.74 19.51 -5.11
N GLU A 120 -0.72 20.62 -4.36
CA GLU A 120 0.19 20.76 -3.22
C GLU A 120 -0.21 19.82 -2.08
N ILE A 121 0.78 19.41 -1.29
CA ILE A 121 0.58 18.50 -0.15
C ILE A 121 1.16 19.14 1.10
N ASN A 122 0.29 19.37 2.09
CA ASN A 122 0.68 19.96 3.36
C ASN A 122 0.68 18.88 4.45
N ILE A 123 1.84 18.64 5.06
CA ILE A 123 2.03 17.62 6.10
C ILE A 123 2.22 18.31 7.44
N TYR A 124 1.39 17.96 8.42
CA TYR A 124 1.37 18.49 9.77
C TYR A 124 1.62 17.39 10.79
N GLY A 125 2.35 17.71 11.85
CA GLY A 125 2.72 16.77 12.91
C GLY A 125 3.98 17.21 13.62
N ASP A 126 4.40 16.48 14.64
CA ASP A 126 5.67 16.71 15.31
C ASP A 126 6.84 16.18 14.45
N PRO A 127 7.76 17.04 13.96
CA PRO A 127 8.90 16.60 13.15
C PRO A 127 9.92 15.76 13.93
N SER A 128 9.91 15.82 15.27
CA SER A 128 10.80 15.05 16.14
C SER A 128 10.22 13.68 16.52
N PHE A 129 8.93 13.45 16.24
CA PHE A 129 8.27 12.21 16.56
C PHE A 129 8.86 11.03 15.78
N THR A 130 9.22 9.97 16.51
CA THR A 130 9.69 8.72 15.94
C THR A 130 9.14 7.53 16.73
N PHE A 131 8.94 6.40 16.05
CA PHE A 131 8.55 5.15 16.70
C PHE A 131 9.07 3.92 15.94
N PRO A 132 9.13 2.73 16.57
CA PRO A 132 9.50 1.50 15.87
C PRO A 132 8.41 1.08 14.87
N TYR A 133 8.77 0.99 13.59
CA TYR A 133 7.87 0.46 12.55
C TYR A 133 8.66 -0.06 11.33
N VAL A 134 7.95 -0.59 10.33
CA VAL A 134 8.52 -0.99 9.04
C VAL A 134 8.33 0.14 8.01
N PRO A 135 9.38 0.92 7.66
CA PRO A 135 9.23 2.11 6.81
C PRO A 135 8.61 1.82 5.44
N THR A 136 8.98 0.70 4.83
CA THR A 136 8.47 0.30 3.52
C THR A 136 6.98 -0.02 3.53
N HIS A 137 6.44 -0.55 4.63
CA HIS A 137 5.01 -0.82 4.78
C HIS A 137 4.23 0.49 4.90
N LEU A 138 4.73 1.42 5.73
CA LEU A 138 4.11 2.73 5.87
C LEU A 138 4.17 3.52 4.56
N HIS A 139 5.32 3.52 3.87
CA HIS A 139 5.47 4.19 2.57
C HIS A 139 4.43 3.68 1.57
N LEU A 140 4.26 2.36 1.45
CA LEU A 140 3.26 1.76 0.54
C LEU A 140 1.84 2.24 0.85
N MET A 141 1.44 2.21 2.12
CA MET A 141 0.10 2.67 2.53
C MET A 141 -0.09 4.16 2.25
N MET A 142 0.88 4.99 2.62
CA MET A 142 0.84 6.43 2.38
C MET A 142 0.81 6.76 0.89
N TYR A 143 1.63 6.09 0.09
CA TYR A 143 1.69 6.26 -1.35
C TYR A 143 0.34 5.96 -2.01
N GLU A 144 -0.30 4.84 -1.66
CA GLU A 144 -1.61 4.49 -2.23
C GLU A 144 -2.72 5.48 -1.81
N LEU A 145 -2.74 5.90 -0.53
CA LEU A 145 -3.71 6.89 -0.05
C LEU A 145 -3.52 8.25 -0.74
N VAL A 146 -2.29 8.76 -0.79
CA VAL A 146 -1.98 10.05 -1.41
C VAL A 146 -2.22 10.02 -2.91
N LYS A 147 -1.85 8.94 -3.61
CA LYS A 147 -2.15 8.76 -5.04
C LYS A 147 -3.65 8.82 -5.33
N ASN A 148 -4.47 8.17 -4.51
CA ASN A 148 -5.93 8.22 -4.64
C ASN A 148 -6.49 9.64 -4.42
N SER A 149 -6.02 10.34 -3.40
CA SER A 149 -6.41 11.72 -3.13
C SER A 149 -5.97 12.69 -4.24
N LEU A 150 -4.74 12.54 -4.75
CA LEU A 150 -4.22 13.33 -5.88
C LEU A 150 -5.08 13.12 -7.12
N ARG A 151 -5.42 11.87 -7.45
CA ARG A 151 -6.28 11.54 -8.57
C ARG A 151 -7.66 12.18 -8.43
N ALA A 152 -8.30 12.03 -7.27
CA ALA A 152 -9.64 12.57 -7.04
C ALA A 152 -9.68 14.09 -7.16
N VAL A 153 -8.68 14.79 -6.60
CA VAL A 153 -8.57 16.25 -6.76
C VAL A 153 -8.30 16.61 -8.21
N GLN A 154 -7.38 15.95 -8.91
CA GLN A 154 -7.11 16.29 -10.31
C GLN A 154 -8.31 16.07 -11.22
N GLU A 155 -8.96 14.91 -11.14
CA GLU A 155 -10.15 14.61 -11.95
C GLU A 155 -11.29 15.61 -11.70
N ARG A 156 -11.38 16.19 -10.50
CA ARG A 156 -12.39 17.20 -10.17
C ARG A 156 -12.05 18.60 -10.67
N PHE A 157 -10.79 19.00 -10.62
CA PHE A 157 -10.36 20.40 -10.84
C PHE A 157 -9.68 20.65 -12.19
N VAL A 158 -9.33 19.61 -12.96
CA VAL A 158 -8.61 19.74 -14.25
C VAL A 158 -9.30 20.66 -15.26
N ASP A 159 -10.64 20.60 -15.34
CA ASP A 159 -11.44 21.43 -16.25
C ASP A 159 -12.07 22.65 -15.55
N SER A 160 -11.63 22.96 -14.32
CA SER A 160 -12.20 24.04 -13.52
C SER A 160 -11.33 25.29 -13.56
N ASP A 161 -11.97 26.48 -13.52
CA ASP A 161 -11.26 27.75 -13.35
C ASP A 161 -10.67 27.95 -11.93
N ARG A 162 -10.87 26.97 -11.03
CA ARG A 162 -10.43 27.05 -9.64
C ARG A 162 -9.08 26.36 -9.48
N VAL A 163 -8.25 26.93 -8.61
CA VAL A 163 -7.00 26.29 -8.19
C VAL A 163 -7.33 25.03 -7.39
N ALA A 164 -6.70 23.92 -7.75
CA ALA A 164 -6.85 22.66 -7.03
C ALA A 164 -6.45 22.83 -5.55
N PRO A 165 -7.32 22.43 -4.60
CA PRO A 165 -7.03 22.53 -3.17
C PRO A 165 -5.91 21.56 -2.77
N PRO A 166 -5.10 21.91 -1.74
CA PRO A 166 -4.03 21.04 -1.28
C PRO A 166 -4.57 19.82 -0.54
N ILE A 167 -3.87 18.70 -0.66
CA ILE A 167 -4.11 17.52 0.19
C ILE A 167 -3.46 17.78 1.55
N ARG A 168 -4.19 17.48 2.63
CA ARG A 168 -3.71 17.68 4.00
C ARG A 168 -3.41 16.34 4.65
N ILE A 169 -2.19 16.17 5.13
CA ILE A 169 -1.76 14.99 5.88
C ILE A 169 -1.50 15.43 7.32
N ILE A 170 -2.10 14.75 8.30
CA ILE A 170 -1.90 15.03 9.73
C ILE A 170 -1.38 13.76 10.38
N VAL A 171 -0.20 13.84 11.01
CA VAL A 171 0.39 12.78 11.80
C VAL A 171 0.21 13.11 13.28
N ALA A 172 -0.47 12.22 14.00
CA ALA A 172 -0.73 12.35 15.42
C ALA A 172 -0.06 11.21 16.20
N ASP A 173 0.74 11.59 17.18
CA ASP A 173 1.32 10.69 18.18
C ASP A 173 0.33 10.52 19.34
N GLY A 174 -0.43 9.42 19.32
CA GLY A 174 -1.32 9.04 20.41
C GLY A 174 -0.61 8.20 21.46
N ILE A 175 -1.20 8.12 22.66
CA ILE A 175 -0.65 7.28 23.74
C ILE A 175 -0.72 5.80 23.34
N GLU A 176 -1.84 5.37 22.76
CA GLU A 176 -2.12 3.98 22.41
C GLU A 176 -1.76 3.65 20.96
N ASP A 177 -2.00 4.58 20.02
CA ASP A 177 -1.76 4.37 18.60
C ASP A 177 -1.14 5.59 17.90
N VAL A 178 -0.58 5.36 16.73
CA VAL A 178 -0.15 6.41 15.80
C VAL A 178 -1.21 6.55 14.73
N THR A 179 -1.81 7.73 14.60
CA THR A 179 -2.85 7.98 13.60
C THR A 179 -2.33 8.94 12.52
N ILE A 180 -2.54 8.57 11.26
CA ILE A 180 -2.25 9.43 10.11
C ILE A 180 -3.55 9.68 9.35
N LYS A 181 -3.95 10.96 9.25
CA LYS A 181 -5.11 11.39 8.47
C LYS A 181 -4.67 11.96 7.13
N VAL A 182 -5.16 11.42 6.03
CA VAL A 182 -5.03 12.00 4.68
C VAL A 182 -6.39 12.58 4.26
N SER A 183 -6.44 13.86 3.94
CA SER A 183 -7.68 14.60 3.69
C SER A 183 -7.60 15.32 2.35
N ASP A 184 -8.57 15.07 1.48
CA ASP A 184 -8.72 15.71 0.18
C ASP A 184 -10.07 16.40 0.01
N GLU A 185 -10.15 17.25 -1.00
CA GLU A 185 -11.39 17.88 -1.45
C GLU A 185 -11.75 17.40 -2.88
N GLY A 186 -11.45 16.14 -3.18
CA GLY A 186 -11.62 15.52 -4.50
C GLY A 186 -13.07 15.18 -4.88
N GLY A 187 -14.06 15.67 -4.13
CA GLY A 187 -15.49 15.45 -4.42
C GLY A 187 -16.12 14.29 -3.67
N GLY A 188 -15.32 13.50 -2.95
CA GLY A 188 -15.83 12.43 -2.11
C GLY A 188 -16.32 11.19 -2.88
N ILE A 189 -16.77 10.20 -2.13
CA ILE A 189 -17.24 8.90 -2.59
C ILE A 189 -18.74 8.82 -2.30
N ALA A 190 -19.52 8.47 -3.32
CA ALA A 190 -20.95 8.28 -3.15
C ALA A 190 -21.26 7.22 -2.09
N ARG A 191 -22.31 7.42 -1.28
CA ARG A 191 -22.65 6.49 -0.19
C ARG A 191 -22.86 5.05 -0.65
N SER A 192 -23.38 4.87 -1.88
CA SER A 192 -23.58 3.56 -2.51
C SER A 192 -22.28 2.85 -2.90
N GLY A 193 -21.18 3.59 -3.04
CA GLY A 193 -19.85 3.09 -3.35
C GLY A 193 -19.03 2.71 -2.12
N LEU A 194 -19.28 3.34 -0.96
CA LEU A 194 -18.51 3.13 0.28
C LEU A 194 -18.37 1.65 0.71
N PRO A 195 -19.41 0.80 0.66
CA PRO A 195 -19.25 -0.62 1.00
C PRO A 195 -18.31 -1.39 0.08
N LYS A 196 -18.02 -0.86 -1.12
CA LYS A 196 -17.27 -1.55 -2.18
C LYS A 196 -15.80 -1.14 -2.24
N ILE A 197 -15.38 -0.05 -1.59
CA ILE A 197 -14.03 0.53 -1.73
C ILE A 197 -12.89 -0.39 -1.25
N PHE A 198 -13.21 -1.34 -0.37
CA PHE A 198 -12.28 -2.36 0.11
C PHE A 198 -12.42 -3.70 -0.63
N THR A 199 -13.18 -3.73 -1.73
CA THR A 199 -13.29 -4.92 -2.57
C THR A 199 -12.30 -4.85 -3.73
N TYR A 200 -11.61 -5.95 -4.02
CA TYR A 200 -10.54 -6.01 -5.02
C TYR A 200 -11.01 -5.80 -6.48
N LEU A 201 -12.31 -5.91 -6.75
CA LEU A 201 -12.89 -5.85 -8.10
C LEU A 201 -13.70 -4.58 -8.35
N TYR A 202 -13.61 -3.61 -7.44
CA TYR A 202 -14.24 -2.31 -7.54
C TYR A 202 -13.17 -1.25 -7.80
N SER A 203 -13.32 -0.55 -8.91
CA SER A 203 -12.55 0.64 -9.24
C SER A 203 -13.45 1.62 -9.97
N THR A 204 -13.26 2.92 -9.72
CA THR A 204 -13.91 3.99 -10.47
C THR A 204 -13.13 4.35 -11.74
N ALA A 205 -11.93 3.81 -11.90
CA ALA A 205 -11.10 4.02 -13.08
C ALA A 205 -11.40 3.02 -14.20
N ARG A 206 -11.04 3.41 -15.43
CA ARG A 206 -10.87 2.44 -16.52
C ARG A 206 -9.77 1.45 -16.13
N ASN A 207 -10.01 0.17 -16.38
CA ASN A 207 -9.07 -0.87 -16.00
C ASN A 207 -7.89 -0.86 -16.97
N PRO A 208 -6.63 -0.63 -16.52
CA PRO A 208 -5.47 -0.63 -17.42
C PRO A 208 -5.28 -1.97 -18.16
N LEU A 209 -5.90 -3.05 -17.67
CA LEU A 209 -5.86 -4.38 -18.29
C LEU A 209 -6.84 -4.57 -19.46
N GLU A 210 -7.69 -3.57 -19.74
CA GLU A 210 -8.55 -3.57 -20.93
C GLU A 210 -7.82 -3.04 -22.17
N GLU A 211 -6.74 -2.29 -21.98
CA GLU A 211 -5.75 -1.99 -23.02
C GLU A 211 -4.82 -3.20 -23.13
N GLU A 212 -4.48 -3.65 -24.33
CA GLU A 212 -3.67 -4.86 -24.56
C GLU A 212 -2.26 -4.73 -23.95
N VAL A 213 -2.11 -5.04 -22.66
CA VAL A 213 -0.81 -5.03 -21.99
C VAL A 213 -0.08 -6.32 -22.35
N ASP A 214 0.96 -6.22 -23.19
CA ASP A 214 1.88 -7.32 -23.45
C ASP A 214 2.77 -7.55 -22.21
N LEU A 215 2.32 -8.48 -21.36
CA LEU A 215 2.99 -8.90 -20.12
C LEU A 215 4.36 -9.55 -20.35
N GLY A 216 4.79 -9.73 -21.60
CA GLY A 216 6.12 -10.19 -21.98
C GLY A 216 7.23 -9.16 -21.74
N THR A 217 6.88 -7.88 -21.56
CA THR A 217 7.81 -6.81 -21.18
C THR A 217 7.65 -6.47 -19.70
N ALA A 218 8.77 -6.36 -18.99
CA ALA A 218 8.80 -6.20 -17.53
C ALA A 218 8.24 -4.85 -17.01
N ASP A 219 7.80 -3.96 -17.90
CA ASP A 219 7.31 -2.62 -17.59
C ASP A 219 5.79 -2.54 -17.78
N VAL A 220 5.06 -2.98 -16.75
CA VAL A 220 3.64 -2.61 -16.61
C VAL A 220 3.61 -1.10 -16.31
N PRO A 221 2.96 -0.27 -17.13
CA PRO A 221 2.93 1.19 -16.92
C PRO A 221 2.36 1.52 -15.54
N VAL A 222 3.10 2.26 -14.73
CA VAL A 222 2.60 2.77 -13.45
C VAL A 222 1.65 3.93 -13.74
N THR A 223 0.36 3.65 -13.73
CA THR A 223 -0.72 4.63 -13.92
C THR A 223 -1.27 5.11 -12.58
N MET A 224 -1.86 6.32 -12.56
CA MET A 224 -2.54 6.86 -11.37
C MET A 224 -3.71 5.97 -10.91
N ALA A 225 -4.40 5.38 -11.89
CA ALA A 225 -5.46 4.41 -11.69
C ALA A 225 -4.93 2.97 -11.76
N GLY A 226 -4.69 2.36 -10.59
CA GLY A 226 -4.33 0.94 -10.51
C GLY A 226 -5.52 0.00 -10.70
N TYR A 227 -5.33 -1.28 -10.35
CA TYR A 227 -6.32 -2.35 -10.53
C TYR A 227 -7.49 -2.35 -9.51
N GLY A 228 -7.62 -1.33 -8.66
CA GLY A 228 -8.57 -1.33 -7.53
C GLY A 228 -8.06 -2.07 -6.28
N TYR A 229 -6.78 -2.44 -6.23
CA TYR A 229 -6.19 -3.21 -5.13
C TYR A 229 -5.55 -2.33 -4.03
N GLY A 230 -5.39 -1.02 -4.27
CA GLY A 230 -4.63 -0.12 -3.39
C GLY A 230 -5.20 -0.02 -1.96
N LEU A 231 -6.48 0.35 -1.84
CA LEU A 231 -7.17 0.46 -0.55
C LEU A 231 -7.25 -0.87 0.22
N PRO A 232 -7.71 -1.99 -0.37
CA PRO A 232 -7.78 -3.25 0.37
C PRO A 232 -6.41 -3.74 0.83
N ILE A 233 -5.38 -3.67 -0.04
CA ILE A 233 -4.01 -4.07 0.35
C ILE A 233 -3.47 -3.15 1.46
N SER A 234 -3.68 -1.84 1.36
CA SER A 234 -3.23 -0.89 2.39
C SER A 234 -3.87 -1.20 3.74
N ARG A 235 -5.16 -1.55 3.75
CA ARG A 235 -5.86 -1.98 4.96
C ARG A 235 -5.28 -3.26 5.56
N LEU A 236 -4.90 -4.24 4.73
CA LEU A 236 -4.24 -5.46 5.21
C LEU A 236 -2.86 -5.17 5.82
N TYR A 237 -2.06 -4.27 5.23
CA TYR A 237 -0.79 -3.86 5.82
C TYR A 237 -0.96 -3.19 7.18
N ALA A 238 -1.98 -2.34 7.35
CA ALA A 238 -2.28 -1.73 8.64
C ALA A 238 -2.67 -2.79 9.68
N ARG A 239 -3.58 -3.69 9.31
CA ARG A 239 -4.07 -4.77 10.18
C ARG A 239 -3.02 -5.80 10.54
N TYR A 240 -2.03 -6.03 9.69
CA TYR A 240 -0.95 -6.98 9.95
C TYR A 240 -0.21 -6.68 11.26
N PHE A 241 -0.09 -5.41 11.64
CA PHE A 241 0.46 -4.98 12.92
C PHE A 241 -0.59 -4.38 13.85
N GLY A 242 -1.82 -4.89 13.82
CA GLY A 242 -2.86 -4.52 14.80
C GLY A 242 -3.56 -3.18 14.56
N GLY A 243 -3.21 -2.45 13.50
CA GLY A 243 -3.87 -1.21 13.11
C GLY A 243 -5.14 -1.41 12.28
N ASP A 244 -5.65 -0.34 11.67
CA ASP A 244 -6.71 -0.40 10.65
C ASP A 244 -6.67 0.81 9.71
N LEU A 245 -7.38 0.72 8.59
CA LEU A 245 -7.64 1.84 7.69
C LEU A 245 -9.14 2.10 7.60
N GLN A 246 -9.54 3.32 7.95
CA GLN A 246 -10.92 3.80 7.86
C GLN A 246 -11.06 4.93 6.85
N ILE A 247 -12.16 4.95 6.12
CA ILE A 247 -12.47 6.00 5.15
C ILE A 247 -13.78 6.67 5.56
N ILE A 248 -13.76 7.99 5.70
CA ILE A 248 -14.91 8.85 5.92
C ILE A 248 -15.02 9.77 4.71
N SER A 249 -16.13 9.71 3.98
CA SER A 249 -16.28 10.50 2.77
C SER A 249 -17.56 11.32 2.77
N MET A 250 -17.45 12.53 2.24
CA MET A 250 -18.53 13.49 2.06
C MET A 250 -18.70 13.73 0.57
N GLU A 251 -19.67 13.03 -0.03
CA GLU A 251 -20.03 13.21 -1.44
C GLU A 251 -20.35 14.68 -1.75
N GLY A 252 -19.73 15.21 -2.81
CA GLY A 252 -19.76 16.63 -3.19
C GLY A 252 -18.65 17.48 -2.56
N TYR A 253 -17.92 16.98 -1.56
CA TYR A 253 -16.86 17.72 -0.88
C TYR A 253 -15.50 17.01 -0.96
N GLY A 254 -15.31 15.87 -0.32
CA GLY A 254 -13.98 15.30 -0.15
C GLY A 254 -13.95 14.01 0.66
N THR A 255 -12.77 13.44 0.84
CA THR A 255 -12.55 12.20 1.58
C THR A 255 -11.45 12.37 2.63
N ASP A 256 -11.70 11.80 3.82
CA ASP A 256 -10.72 11.62 4.87
C ASP A 256 -10.40 10.13 5.02
N ALA A 257 -9.13 9.76 4.90
CA ALA A 257 -8.60 8.45 5.24
C ALA A 257 -7.86 8.50 6.58
N TYR A 258 -8.24 7.64 7.51
CA TYR A 258 -7.62 7.49 8.83
C TYR A 258 -6.87 6.17 8.88
N LEU A 259 -5.54 6.26 8.90
CA LEU A 259 -4.64 5.13 9.05
C LEU A 259 -4.21 5.05 10.52
N HIS A 260 -4.69 4.02 11.21
CA HIS A 260 -4.30 3.70 12.58
C HIS A 260 -3.19 2.66 12.56
N LEU A 261 -2.09 2.93 13.25
CA LEU A 261 -0.94 2.06 13.37
C LEU A 261 -0.71 1.76 14.84
N SER A 262 -0.63 0.48 15.20
CA SER A 262 -0.17 0.10 16.54
C SER A 262 1.34 0.22 16.63
N ARG A 263 1.84 0.47 17.83
CA ARG A 263 3.28 0.40 18.08
C ARG A 263 3.69 -1.07 18.04
N LEU A 264 4.82 -1.37 17.39
CA LEU A 264 5.30 -2.74 17.25
C LEU A 264 5.54 -3.36 18.65
N GLY A 265 4.93 -4.52 18.90
CA GLY A 265 5.00 -5.23 20.18
C GLY A 265 3.66 -5.34 20.91
N ASP A 266 2.66 -4.53 20.54
CA ASP A 266 1.37 -4.47 21.23
C ASP A 266 0.34 -5.49 20.71
N SER A 267 0.63 -6.14 19.57
CA SER A 267 -0.29 -7.09 18.92
C SER A 267 0.45 -8.28 18.29
N GLN A 268 -0.16 -9.47 18.35
CA GLN A 268 0.30 -10.63 17.57
C GLN A 268 -0.06 -10.47 16.08
N GLU A 269 0.78 -11.03 15.20
CA GLU A 269 0.53 -11.03 13.77
C GLU A 269 -0.74 -11.86 13.45
N PRO A 270 -1.73 -11.31 12.72
CA PRO A 270 -2.98 -12.01 12.42
C PRO A 270 -2.79 -12.94 11.22
N LEU A 271 -1.99 -13.99 11.37
CA LEU A 271 -1.79 -14.99 10.31
C LEU A 271 -2.95 -16.00 10.30
N PRO A 272 -3.54 -16.32 9.14
CA PRO A 272 -4.60 -17.32 9.01
C PRO A 272 -4.09 -18.76 9.14
#